data_AF-A0A4R2MSV3-F1
#
_entry.id   AF-A0A4R2MSV3-F1
#
_cell.length_a   1.000
_cell.length_b   1.000
_cell.length_c   1.000
_cell.angle_alpha   90.00
_cell.angle_beta   90.00
_cell.angle_gamma   90.00
#
_symmetry.space_group_name_H-M   'P 1'
#
loop_
_entity.id
_entity.type
_entity.pdbx_description
1 polymer ?
#
loop_
_entity_poly.entity_id
_entity_poly.type
_entity_poly.pdbx_seq_one_letter_code
_entity_poly.pdbx_strand_id
1 'polypeptide(L)' 'MLDGPINGPAFVAWIQQMLVPELQEGDTVIMDNLPAHKVPGVREAIEQAGA' A
#
# COMPACT_ATOMS: atom_id res chain seq x y z
N MET A 1 6.63 -14.37 -5.82
CA MET A 1 7.11 -14.46 -4.42
C MET A 1 8.07 -13.31 -4.19
N LEU A 2 8.05 -12.70 -3.00
CA LEU A 2 9.10 -11.77 -2.59
C LEU A 2 10.23 -12.58 -1.97
N ASP A 3 11.46 -12.40 -2.47
CA ASP A 3 12.63 -13.04 -1.88
C ASP A 3 13.14 -12.18 -0.72
N GLY A 4 12.76 -12.56 0.50
CA GLY A 4 13.17 -11.89 1.74
C GLY A 4 12.04 -11.14 2.47
N PRO A 5 12.36 -10.41 3.55
CA PRO A 5 11.39 -9.65 4.33
C PRO A 5 10.73 -8.54 3.52
N ILE A 6 9.50 -8.20 3.90
CA ILE A 6 8.81 -7.03 3.35
C ILE A 6 9.63 -5.76 3.64
N ASN A 7 9.78 -4.92 2.62
CA ASN A 7 10.42 -3.60 2.72
C ASN A 7 9.53 -2.55 2.03
N GLY A 8 9.90 -1.27 2.12
CA GLY A 8 9.11 -0.17 1.55
C GLY A 8 8.77 -0.39 0.07
N PRO A 9 9.75 -0.58 -0.83
CA PRO A 9 9.48 -0.81 -2.26
C PRO A 9 8.61 -2.03 -2.55
N ALA A 10 8.87 -3.16 -1.90
CA ALA A 10 8.07 -4.37 -2.08
C ALA A 10 6.63 -4.16 -1.59
N PHE A 11 6.46 -3.40 -0.51
CA PHE A 11 5.15 -3.08 0.02
C PHE A 11 4.38 -2.10 -0.87
N VAL A 12 5.02 -1.09 -1.46
CA VAL A 12 4.40 -0.22 -2.47
C VAL A 12 3.92 -1.04 -3.67
N ALA A 13 4.75 -1.96 -4.16
CA ALA A 13 4.35 -2.84 -5.26
C ALA A 13 3.14 -3.71 -4.88
N TRP A 14 3.11 -4.23 -3.64
CA TRP A 14 1.95 -4.96 -3.13
C TRP A 14 0.70 -4.08 -3.05
N ILE A 15 0.79 -2.85 -2.54
CA ILE A 15 -0.34 -1.90 -2.50
C ILE A 15 -0.89 -1.67 -3.91
N GLN A 16 -0.03 -1.37 -4.88
CA GLN A 16 -0.44 -1.07 -6.24
C GLN A 16 -1.04 -2.27 -6.98
N GLN A 17 -0.47 -3.47 -6.78
CA GLN A 17 -0.86 -4.66 -7.54
C GLN A 17 -2.00 -5.44 -6.88
N MET A 18 -2.14 -5.34 -5.56
CA MET A 18 -3.04 -6.20 -4.79
C MET A 18 -4.13 -5.40 -4.06
N LEU A 19 -3.79 -4.30 -3.39
CA LEU A 19 -4.78 -3.55 -2.62
C LEU A 19 -5.59 -2.59 -3.49
N VAL A 20 -4.92 -1.75 -4.27
CA VAL A 20 -5.56 -0.71 -5.11
C VAL A 20 -6.67 -1.28 -6.02
N PRO A 21 -6.50 -2.44 -6.69
CA PRO A 21 -7.58 -3.01 -7.51
C PRO A 21 -8.87 -3.36 -6.75
N GLU A 22 -8.79 -3.51 -5.43
CA GLU A 22 -9.92 -3.88 -4.56
C GLU A 22 -10.53 -2.67 -3.84
N LEU A 23 -9.94 -1.48 -3.96
CA LEU A 23 -10.44 -0.27 -3.32
C LEU A 23 -11.57 0.38 -4.12
N GLN A 24 -12.50 1.00 -3.40
CA GLN A 24 -13.52 1.89 -3.92
C GLN A 24 -13.35 3.30 -3.34
N GLU A 25 -13.86 4.30 -4.06
CA GLU A 25 -13.85 5.68 -3.59
C GLU A 25 -14.59 5.79 -2.24
N GLY A 26 -13.92 6.40 -1.26
CA GLY A 26 -14.44 6.56 0.10
C GLY A 26 -14.10 5.43 1.07
N ASP A 27 -13.42 4.37 0.62
CA ASP A 27 -12.90 3.34 1.52
C ASP A 27 -11.90 3.92 2.53
N THR A 28 -11.77 3.28 3.70
CA THR A 28 -10.76 3.65 4.71
C THR A 28 -9.75 2.54 4.85
N VAL A 29 -8.48 2.85 4.55
CA VAL A 29 -7.37 1.90 4.73
C VAL A 29 -6.78 2.04 6.13
N ILE A 30 -6.81 0.95 6.90
CA ILE A 30 -6.19 0.85 8.23
C ILE A 30 -4.95 -0.02 8.13
N MET A 31 -3.83 0.47 8.66
CA MET A 31 -2.54 -0.20 8.60
C MET A 31 -1.88 -0.26 9.97
N ASP A 32 -1.05 -1.29 10.20
CA ASP A 32 -0.17 -1.30 11.36
C ASP A 32 1.00 -0.29 11.19
N ASN A 33 1.76 -0.09 12.27
CA ASN A 33 2.76 0.98 12.36
C ASN A 33 4.16 0.64 11.79
N LEU A 34 4.28 -0.38 10.93
CA LEU A 34 5.57 -0.82 10.39
C LEU A 34 6.23 0.28 9.53
N PRO A 35 7.57 0.48 9.58
CA PRO A 35 8.24 1.49 8.75
C PRO A 35 8.01 1.33 7.24
N ALA A 36 7.82 0.10 6.74
CA ALA A 36 7.52 -0.16 5.34
C ALA A 36 6.18 0.46 4.88
N HIS A 37 5.23 0.67 5.81
CA HIS A 37 3.92 1.26 5.55
C HIS A 37 3.96 2.79 5.42
N LYS A 38 5.06 3.41 5.87
CA LYS A 38 5.18 4.88 5.98
C LYS A 38 5.95 5.51 4.84
N VAL A 39 6.36 4.74 3.84
CA VAL A 39 7.04 5.29 2.67
C VAL A 39 6.02 6.05 1.80
N PRO A 40 6.39 7.20 1.19
CA PRO A 40 5.44 8.07 0.50
C PRO A 40 4.55 7.37 -0.53
N GLY A 41 5.12 6.44 -1.30
CA GLY A 41 4.40 5.71 -2.35
C GLY A 41 3.21 4.88 -1.87
N VAL A 42 3.13 4.54 -0.56
CA VAL A 42 1.95 3.84 0.00
C VAL A 42 0.75 4.77 0.03
N ARG A 43 0.92 5.96 0.63
CA ARG A 43 -0.14 6.96 0.75
C ARG A 43 -0.56 7.44 -0.64
N GLU A 44 0.40 7.76 -1.50
CA GLU A 44 0.12 8.25 -2.85
C GLU A 44 -0.75 7.25 -3.64
N ALA A 45 -0.46 5.95 -3.57
CA ALA A 45 -1.22 4.93 -4.29
C ALA A 45 -2.65 4.75 -3.76
N ILE A 46 -2.84 4.86 -2.44
CA ILE A 46 -4.16 4.76 -1.78
C ILE A 46 -5.01 6.00 -2.13
N GLU A 47 -4.46 7.20 -1.96
CA GLU A 47 -5.18 8.46 -2.24
C GLU A 47 -5.56 8.58 -3.73
N GLN A 48 -4.70 8.09 -4.64
CA GLN A 48 -5.02 8.04 -6.07
C GLN A 48 -6.18 7.09 -6.40
N ALA A 49 -6.42 6.07 -5.57
CA ALA A 49 -7.57 5.18 -5.69
C ALA A 49 -8.86 5.78 -5.08
N GLY A 50 -8.79 6.95 -4.45
CA GLY A 50 -9.93 7.62 -3.83
C GLY A 50 -10.23 7.16 -2.40
N ALA A 51 -9.28 6.47 -1.74
CA ALA A 51 -9.36 6.02 -0.35
C ALA A 51 -8.39 6.79 0.58
#